data_AF-A0A2R6C8M8-F1
#
_entry.id   AF-A0A2R6C8M8-F1
#
_cell.length_a   1.000
_cell.length_b   1.000
_cell.length_c   1.000
_cell.angle_alpha   90.00
_cell.angle_beta   90.00
_cell.angle_gamma   90.00
#
_symmetry.space_group_name_H-M   'P 1'
#
loop_
_entity.id
_entity.type
_entity.pdbx_description
1 polymer ?
#
loop_
_entity_poly.entity_id
_entity_poly.type
_entity_poly.pdbx_seq_one_letter_code
_entity_poly.pdbx_strand_id
1 'polypeptide(L)'
;MDRAVEPMSGWWVAASQQPHHHTAKLRLGSAPLEEALQGFSFIEFYGEWSTVLDYLHYTLSANTNTRLIYVQLFGGINPYTLTHTDTNLIVRCFDHNTLLEAFNRVNQDSQTEYTLLVANPYLHAETPRQQTEITAHLRSLAQKRRVVTFNQETKTHTPKGGYFHASSVHILIHLETQRRRGGKVGVGVGGRDTVYATLTKHPAQPNNKHYTLHLDKNPQYNNPKTPTLLNWLQPTQA
;
A
#
# COMPACT_ATOMS: atom_id res chain seq x y z
N MET A 1 -55.51 12.68 -33.13
CA MET A 1 -54.76 13.28 -32.01
C MET A 1 -53.81 12.21 -31.53
N ASP A 2 -52.68 12.09 -32.21
CA ASP A 2 -51.65 11.10 -31.90
C ASP A 2 -50.42 11.84 -31.39
N ARG A 3 -50.08 11.63 -30.12
CA ARG A 3 -48.82 12.09 -29.55
C ARG A 3 -47.79 10.97 -29.72
N ALA A 4 -46.87 11.17 -30.66
CA ALA A 4 -45.66 10.38 -30.76
C ALA A 4 -44.77 10.65 -29.53
N VAL A 5 -44.34 9.57 -28.87
CA VAL A 5 -43.35 9.59 -27.79
C VAL A 5 -41.98 9.42 -28.43
N GLU A 6 -41.13 10.43 -28.32
CA GLU A 6 -39.73 10.32 -28.71
C GLU A 6 -38.93 9.54 -27.66
N PRO A 7 -38.04 8.61 -28.06
CA PRO A 7 -37.17 7.92 -27.13
C PRO A 7 -36.00 8.83 -26.72
N MET A 8 -35.90 9.16 -25.43
CA MET A 8 -34.71 9.81 -24.87
C MET A 8 -33.52 8.86 -24.93
N SER A 9 -32.70 9.06 -25.96
CA SER A 9 -31.37 8.50 -26.06
C SER A 9 -30.37 9.34 -25.25
N GLY A 10 -29.50 8.66 -24.50
CA GLY A 10 -28.14 9.15 -24.25
C GLY A 10 -27.90 9.96 -22.99
N TRP A 11 -27.91 9.32 -21.81
CA TRP A 11 -27.11 9.76 -20.67
C TRP A 11 -26.45 8.55 -19.97
N TRP A 12 -25.59 7.85 -20.70
CA TRP A 12 -24.48 7.12 -20.08
C TRP A 12 -23.24 7.96 -20.31
N VAL A 13 -22.97 8.91 -19.41
CA VAL A 13 -21.62 9.46 -19.29
C VAL A 13 -20.79 8.32 -18.72
N ALA A 14 -20.21 7.52 -19.61
CA ALA A 14 -19.08 6.68 -19.26
C ALA A 14 -18.06 7.62 -18.63
N ALA A 15 -17.87 7.50 -17.31
CA ALA A 15 -16.79 8.15 -16.62
C ALA A 15 -15.52 7.69 -17.33
N SER A 16 -14.95 8.57 -18.16
CA SER A 16 -13.69 8.37 -18.83
C SER A 16 -12.65 8.21 -17.74
N GLN A 17 -12.35 6.96 -17.36
CA GLN A 17 -11.14 6.62 -16.66
C GLN A 17 -10.01 6.90 -17.65
N GLN A 18 -9.54 8.15 -17.66
CA GLN A 18 -8.24 8.43 -18.27
C GLN A 18 -7.22 7.61 -17.47
N PRO A 19 -6.47 6.70 -18.10
CA PRO A 19 -5.40 6.01 -17.42
C PRO A 19 -4.29 7.04 -17.20
N HIS A 20 -4.24 7.65 -16.02
CA HIS A 20 -2.99 8.25 -15.59
C HIS A 20 -1.96 7.13 -15.56
N HIS A 21 -1.00 7.18 -16.48
CA HIS A 21 0.10 6.23 -16.58
C HIS A 21 0.93 6.30 -15.30
N HIS A 22 0.54 5.53 -14.28
CA HIS A 22 1.32 5.34 -13.06
C HIS A 22 2.47 4.39 -13.39
N THR A 23 3.57 4.95 -13.88
CA THR A 23 4.73 4.26 -14.47
C THR A 23 5.72 3.70 -13.45
N ALA A 24 5.58 3.99 -12.15
CA ALA A 24 6.45 3.42 -11.13
C ALA A 24 6.13 1.93 -10.95
N LYS A 25 6.99 1.06 -11.50
CA LYS A 25 6.95 -0.38 -11.29
C LYS A 25 7.21 -0.68 -9.82
N LEU A 26 6.19 -1.15 -9.12
CA LEU A 26 6.26 -1.51 -7.70
C LEU A 26 6.68 -2.98 -7.58
N ARG A 27 7.80 -3.24 -6.91
CA ARG A 27 8.27 -4.59 -6.60
C ARG A 27 7.53 -5.13 -5.38
N LEU A 28 6.85 -6.26 -5.56
CA LEU A 28 5.96 -6.90 -4.59
C LEU A 28 6.36 -8.35 -4.28
N GLY A 29 7.42 -8.86 -4.92
CA GLY A 29 7.93 -10.21 -4.64
C GLY A 29 7.14 -11.31 -5.36
N SER A 30 6.31 -10.93 -6.34
CA SER A 30 5.57 -11.85 -7.20
C SER A 30 5.23 -11.17 -8.52
N ALA A 31 5.95 -11.50 -9.60
CA ALA A 31 5.72 -10.90 -10.91
C ALA A 31 4.26 -11.08 -11.42
N PRO A 32 3.60 -12.24 -11.24
CA PRO A 32 2.20 -12.39 -11.62
C PRO A 32 1.25 -11.50 -10.81
N LEU A 33 1.57 -11.22 -9.54
CA LEU A 33 0.81 -10.27 -8.74
C LEU A 33 1.05 -8.85 -9.27
N GLU A 34 2.31 -8.46 -9.48
CA GLU A 34 2.67 -7.13 -10.00
C GLU A 34 1.94 -6.82 -11.31
N GLU A 35 1.86 -7.79 -12.22
CA GLU A 35 1.10 -7.72 -13.47
C GLU A 35 -0.40 -7.51 -13.22
N ALA A 36 -0.98 -8.28 -12.30
CA ALA A 36 -2.40 -8.14 -11.94
C ALA A 36 -2.75 -6.74 -11.41
N LEU A 37 -1.80 -6.05 -10.77
CA LEU A 37 -2.03 -4.72 -10.20
C LEU A 37 -1.79 -3.57 -11.18
N GLN A 38 -1.34 -3.85 -12.42
CA GLN A 38 -1.07 -2.80 -13.40
C GLN A 38 -2.33 -2.06 -13.81
N GLY A 39 -2.22 -0.75 -14.00
CA GLY A 39 -3.35 0.12 -14.38
C GLY A 39 -4.27 0.54 -13.23
N PHE A 40 -4.09 0.01 -12.01
CA PHE A 40 -4.91 0.36 -10.86
C PHE A 40 -4.18 1.28 -9.88
N SER A 41 -4.82 2.39 -9.53
CA SER A 41 -4.25 3.39 -8.63
C SER A 41 -4.51 3.15 -7.15
N PHE A 42 -5.63 2.52 -6.76
CA PHE A 42 -5.98 2.29 -5.36
C PHE A 42 -5.99 0.80 -4.99
N ILE A 43 -4.95 0.36 -4.27
CA ILE A 43 -4.74 -1.04 -3.91
C ILE A 43 -4.65 -1.14 -2.38
N GLU A 44 -5.16 -2.23 -1.82
CA GLU A 44 -5.02 -2.54 -0.40
C GLU A 44 -4.52 -3.96 -0.16
N PHE A 45 -3.54 -4.06 0.72
CA PHE A 45 -3.13 -5.28 1.38
C PHE A 45 -3.67 -5.29 2.81
N TYR A 46 -4.33 -6.36 3.22
CA TYR A 46 -4.83 -6.51 4.59
C TYR A 46 -4.63 -7.92 5.12
N GLY A 47 -4.63 -8.08 6.44
CA GLY A 47 -4.43 -9.38 7.09
C GLY A 47 -4.04 -9.20 8.56
N GLU A 48 -3.48 -10.25 9.16
CA GLU A 48 -2.87 -10.15 10.49
C GLU A 48 -1.82 -9.04 10.50
N TRP A 49 -1.89 -8.12 11.47
CA TRP A 49 -1.03 -6.92 11.46
C TRP A 49 0.47 -7.24 11.42
N SER A 50 0.92 -8.30 12.07
CA SER A 50 2.31 -8.75 12.04
C SER A 50 2.76 -9.10 10.60
N THR A 51 1.96 -9.88 9.89
CA THR A 51 2.18 -10.26 8.49
C THR A 51 2.19 -9.05 7.56
N VAL A 52 1.19 -8.18 7.72
CA VAL A 52 1.05 -6.94 6.92
C VAL A 52 2.24 -6.01 7.15
N LEU A 53 2.69 -5.88 8.40
CA LEU A 53 3.83 -5.07 8.76
C LEU A 53 5.13 -5.63 8.18
N ASP A 54 5.37 -6.93 8.25
CA ASP A 54 6.53 -7.56 7.61
C ASP A 54 6.55 -7.33 6.10
N TYR A 55 5.38 -7.43 5.45
CA TYR A 55 5.26 -7.17 4.03
C TYR A 55 5.43 -5.69 3.66
N LEU A 56 4.96 -4.77 4.52
CA LEU A 56 5.25 -3.34 4.39
C LEU A 56 6.76 -3.06 4.42
N HIS A 57 7.51 -3.67 5.35
CA HIS A 57 8.96 -3.53 5.42
C HIS A 57 9.64 -4.01 4.14
N TYR A 58 9.24 -5.18 3.64
CA TYR A 58 9.72 -5.66 2.36
C TYR A 58 9.44 -4.63 1.25
N THR A 59 8.20 -4.15 1.15
CA THR A 59 7.79 -3.19 0.12
C THR A 59 8.63 -1.90 0.18
N LEU A 60 8.88 -1.37 1.38
CA LEU A 60 9.73 -0.20 1.57
C LEU A 60 11.19 -0.46 1.20
N SER A 61 11.72 -1.63 1.51
CA SER A 61 13.12 -1.99 1.20
C SER A 61 13.34 -2.25 -0.30
N ALA A 62 12.34 -2.80 -0.98
CA ALA A 62 12.43 -3.20 -2.38
C ALA A 62 12.20 -2.05 -3.37
N ASN A 63 11.76 -0.88 -2.90
CA ASN A 63 11.33 0.23 -3.75
C ASN A 63 11.95 1.56 -3.28
N THR A 64 12.41 2.37 -4.23
CA THR A 64 13.12 3.64 -3.95
C THR A 64 12.24 4.88 -4.12
N ASN A 65 11.19 4.81 -4.94
CA ASN A 65 10.31 5.93 -5.24
C ASN A 65 8.95 5.82 -4.52
N THR A 66 9.04 5.70 -3.20
CA THR A 66 7.87 5.55 -2.33
C THR A 66 7.87 6.57 -1.20
N ARG A 67 6.68 6.96 -0.75
CA ARG A 67 6.50 7.76 0.47
C ARG A 67 5.53 7.04 1.37
N LEU A 68 5.77 7.09 2.67
CA LEU A 68 4.96 6.40 3.66
C LEU A 68 4.26 7.38 4.59
N ILE A 69 2.95 7.26 4.68
CA ILE A 69 2.18 7.71 5.85
C ILE A 69 1.96 6.50 6.74
N TYR A 70 2.45 6.53 7.98
CA TYR A 70 2.29 5.42 8.91
C TYR A 70 1.54 5.87 10.16
N VAL A 71 0.35 5.32 10.37
CA VAL A 71 -0.43 5.51 11.59
C VAL A 71 -0.03 4.43 12.59
N GLN A 72 0.44 4.84 13.76
CA GLN A 72 0.98 3.92 14.75
C GLN A 72 0.56 4.30 16.17
N LEU A 73 0.49 3.29 17.05
CA LEU A 73 0.41 3.49 18.50
C LEU A 73 1.81 3.74 19.07
N PHE A 74 2.77 2.87 18.75
CA PHE A 74 4.17 2.94 19.18
C PHE A 74 5.04 2.01 18.32
N GLY A 75 6.32 2.34 18.11
CA GLY A 75 7.26 1.50 17.36
C GLY A 75 6.85 1.25 15.90
N GLY A 76 7.10 0.05 15.38
CA GLY A 76 6.50 -0.44 14.14
C GLY A 76 7.44 -0.54 12.95
N ILE A 77 8.06 0.57 12.51
CA ILE A 77 9.05 0.51 11.42
C ILE A 77 10.44 0.20 11.97
N ASN A 78 11.05 -0.88 11.49
CA ASN A 78 12.43 -1.25 11.76
C ASN A 78 13.36 -0.57 10.75
N PRO A 79 14.05 0.52 11.11
CA PRO A 79 14.88 1.28 10.18
C PRO A 79 16.04 0.46 9.63
N TYR A 80 16.53 -0.55 10.35
CA TYR A 80 17.63 -1.43 9.90
C TYR A 80 17.24 -2.35 8.74
N THR A 81 15.94 -2.44 8.43
CA THR A 81 15.46 -3.21 7.27
C THR A 81 15.31 -2.34 6.02
N LEU A 82 15.46 -1.02 6.16
CA LEU A 82 15.33 -0.06 5.07
C LEU A 82 16.70 0.14 4.43
N THR A 83 16.84 -0.23 3.15
CA THR A 83 18.11 -0.14 2.42
C THR A 83 18.28 1.14 1.62
N HIS A 84 17.23 1.95 1.54
CA HIS A 84 17.18 3.19 0.78
C HIS A 84 16.57 4.32 1.63
N THR A 85 17.07 4.50 2.86
CA THR A 85 16.55 5.49 3.82
C THR A 85 16.50 6.90 3.27
N ASP A 86 17.40 7.23 2.35
CA ASP A 86 17.58 8.59 1.84
C ASP A 86 16.52 8.98 0.78
N THR A 87 15.73 8.01 0.30
CA THR A 87 14.73 8.23 -0.76
C THR A 87 13.29 8.12 -0.26
N ASN A 88 13.07 7.55 0.94
CA ASN A 88 11.73 7.27 1.45
C ASN A 88 11.33 8.31 2.51
N LEU A 89 10.43 9.24 2.16
CA LEU A 89 9.81 10.14 3.13
C LEU A 89 8.83 9.35 3.99
N ILE A 90 9.05 9.30 5.31
CA ILE A 90 8.17 8.64 6.27
C ILE A 90 7.54 9.67 7.21
N VAL A 91 6.21 9.79 7.15
CA VAL A 91 5.41 10.62 8.06
C VAL A 91 4.72 9.70 9.07
N ARG A 92 5.01 9.88 10.36
CA ARG A 92 4.36 9.14 11.45
C ARG A 92 3.17 9.94 11.97
N CYS A 93 2.02 9.29 12.02
CA CYS A 93 0.78 9.86 12.54
C CYS A 93 0.41 9.10 13.82
N PHE A 94 0.05 9.83 14.86
CA PHE A 94 -0.23 9.28 16.18
C PHE A 94 -1.71 9.37 16.57
N ASP A 95 -2.52 10.01 15.73
CA ASP A 95 -3.95 10.19 15.92
C ASP A 95 -4.64 10.45 14.56
N HIS A 96 -5.97 10.61 14.57
CA HIS A 96 -6.77 10.92 13.39
C HIS A 96 -6.39 12.27 12.75
N ASN A 97 -6.13 13.30 13.54
CA ASN A 97 -5.91 14.66 13.03
C ASN A 97 -4.56 14.78 12.30
N THR A 98 -3.50 14.21 12.88
CA THR A 98 -2.17 14.14 12.27
C THR A 98 -2.20 13.36 10.96
N LEU A 99 -3.05 12.33 10.84
CA LEU A 99 -3.30 11.63 9.59
C LEU A 99 -3.97 12.53 8.54
N LEU A 100 -5.01 13.27 8.90
CA LEU A 100 -5.67 14.21 7.97
C LEU A 100 -4.71 15.32 7.51
N GLU A 101 -3.90 15.86 8.40
CA GLU A 101 -2.86 16.83 8.04
C GLU A 101 -1.84 16.24 7.07
N ALA A 102 -1.41 14.99 7.29
CA ALA A 102 -0.51 14.30 6.37
C ALA A 102 -1.17 14.12 4.99
N PHE A 103 -2.44 13.73 4.92
CA PHE A 103 -3.16 13.66 3.65
C PHE A 103 -3.27 15.01 2.95
N ASN A 104 -3.55 16.08 3.69
CA ASN A 104 -3.65 17.43 3.12
C ASN A 104 -2.32 17.89 2.53
N ARG A 105 -1.21 17.69 3.24
CA ARG A 105 0.14 18.00 2.73
C ARG A 105 0.46 17.22 1.47
N VAL A 106 0.18 15.92 1.47
CA VAL A 106 0.38 15.06 0.29
C VAL A 106 -0.51 15.49 -0.88
N ASN A 107 -1.74 15.94 -0.63
CA ASN A 107 -2.65 16.40 -1.68
C ASN A 107 -2.23 17.75 -2.31
N GLN A 108 -1.54 18.59 -1.53
CA GLN A 108 -0.97 19.88 -1.95
C GLN A 108 0.41 19.72 -2.61
N ASP A 109 1.05 18.56 -2.46
CA ASP A 109 2.35 18.27 -3.06
C ASP A 109 2.27 18.28 -4.59
N SER A 110 3.07 19.14 -5.20
CA SER A 110 3.19 19.27 -6.66
C SER A 110 3.91 18.08 -7.29
N GLN A 111 4.72 17.34 -6.52
CA GLN A 111 5.32 16.09 -6.99
C GLN A 111 4.29 14.97 -6.87
N THR A 112 3.95 14.34 -7.99
CA THR A 112 3.01 13.21 -8.04
C THR A 112 3.66 11.89 -8.49
N GLU A 113 4.91 11.96 -8.95
CA GLU A 113 5.67 10.83 -9.48
C GLU A 113 6.28 9.97 -8.37
N TYR A 114 5.45 9.47 -7.45
CA TYR A 114 5.82 8.46 -6.46
C TYR A 114 4.62 7.58 -6.10
N THR A 115 4.89 6.39 -5.55
CA THR A 115 3.84 5.57 -4.95
C THR A 115 3.66 5.98 -3.49
N LEU A 116 2.44 6.37 -3.11
CA LEU A 116 2.09 6.64 -1.73
C LEU A 116 1.70 5.33 -1.04
N LEU A 117 2.46 4.96 -0.02
CA LEU A 117 2.14 3.89 0.90
C LEU A 117 1.42 4.48 2.12
N VAL A 118 0.32 3.88 2.55
CA VAL A 118 -0.41 4.31 3.75
C VAL A 118 -0.64 3.10 4.64
N ALA A 119 -0.07 3.13 5.84
CA ALA A 119 -0.09 2.01 6.76
C ALA A 119 -1.01 2.30 7.97
N ASN A 120 -1.90 1.33 8.22
CA ASN A 120 -2.91 1.28 9.26
C ASN A 120 -3.83 2.51 9.34
N PRO A 121 -4.38 3.01 8.22
CA PRO A 121 -5.06 4.30 8.17
C PRO A 121 -6.24 4.44 9.16
N TYR A 122 -6.89 3.33 9.52
CA TYR A 122 -8.07 3.32 10.40
C TYR A 122 -7.76 3.00 11.86
N LEU A 123 -6.49 3.00 12.28
CA LEU A 123 -6.10 2.61 13.64
C LEU A 123 -6.80 3.46 14.71
N HIS A 124 -6.90 4.77 14.48
CA HIS A 124 -7.49 5.76 15.38
C HIS A 124 -8.88 6.24 14.94
N ALA A 125 -9.51 5.51 14.01
CA ALA A 125 -10.84 5.86 13.51
C ALA A 125 -11.92 5.16 14.36
N GLU A 126 -12.44 5.89 15.33
CA GLU A 126 -13.43 5.40 16.31
C GLU A 126 -14.87 5.48 15.80
N THR A 127 -15.13 6.39 14.85
CA THR A 127 -16.48 6.65 14.33
C THR A 127 -16.60 6.34 12.83
N PRO A 128 -17.80 5.98 12.34
CA PRO A 128 -18.04 5.82 10.90
C PRO A 128 -17.70 7.08 10.09
N ARG A 129 -17.93 8.27 10.65
CA ARG A 129 -17.59 9.55 10.01
C ARG A 129 -16.09 9.67 9.74
N GLN A 130 -15.25 9.35 10.73
CA GLN A 130 -13.79 9.36 10.56
C GLN A 130 -13.33 8.34 9.51
N GLN A 131 -13.94 7.15 9.49
CA GLN A 131 -13.65 6.14 8.47
C GLN A 131 -14.00 6.65 7.05
N THR A 132 -15.17 7.25 6.87
CA THR A 132 -15.57 7.86 5.60
C THR A 132 -14.62 8.97 5.16
N GLU A 133 -14.20 9.83 6.09
CA GLU A 133 -13.27 10.93 5.83
C GLU A 133 -11.89 10.43 5.36
N ILE A 134 -11.33 9.43 6.06
CA ILE A 134 -10.07 8.77 5.67
C ILE A 134 -10.21 8.16 4.26
N THR A 135 -11.29 7.43 4.00
CA THR A 135 -11.55 6.83 2.69
C THR A 135 -11.66 7.88 1.59
N ALA A 136 -12.31 9.01 1.85
CA ALA A 136 -12.45 10.10 0.88
C ALA A 136 -11.08 10.70 0.53
N HIS A 137 -10.22 10.93 1.52
CA HIS A 137 -8.84 11.38 1.28
C HIS A 137 -8.03 10.38 0.47
N LEU A 138 -8.04 9.10 0.85
CA LEU A 138 -7.35 8.05 0.11
C LEU A 138 -7.83 7.97 -1.34
N ARG A 139 -9.14 8.08 -1.57
CA ARG A 139 -9.72 8.07 -2.92
C ARG A 139 -9.30 9.28 -3.73
N SER A 140 -9.32 10.47 -3.14
CA SER A 140 -8.86 11.71 -3.79
C SER A 140 -7.39 11.63 -4.17
N LEU A 141 -6.53 11.12 -3.28
CA LEU A 141 -5.12 10.89 -3.57
C LEU A 141 -4.92 9.87 -4.69
N ALA A 142 -5.72 8.79 -4.69
CA ALA A 142 -5.67 7.76 -5.72
C ALA A 142 -6.13 8.22 -7.12
N GLN A 143 -6.78 9.39 -7.24
CA GLN A 143 -7.05 10.01 -8.54
C GLN A 143 -5.79 10.64 -9.15
N LYS A 144 -4.83 11.06 -8.32
CA LYS A 144 -3.63 11.79 -8.75
C LYS A 144 -2.38 10.93 -8.80
N ARG A 145 -2.31 9.87 -7.98
CA ARG A 145 -1.12 9.00 -7.85
C ARG A 145 -1.52 7.59 -7.45
N ARG A 146 -0.56 6.66 -7.54
CA ARG A 146 -0.76 5.31 -7.01
C ARG A 146 -0.72 5.33 -5.49
N VAL A 147 -1.77 4.80 -4.86
CA VAL A 147 -1.95 4.66 -3.42
C VAL A 147 -2.06 3.19 -3.08
N VAL A 148 -1.14 2.71 -2.24
CA VAL A 148 -1.13 1.35 -1.70
C VAL A 148 -1.33 1.42 -0.20
N THR A 149 -2.41 0.82 0.28
CA THR A 149 -2.74 0.77 1.70
C THR A 149 -2.34 -0.56 2.31
N PHE A 150 -1.85 -0.53 3.54
CA PHE A 150 -1.52 -1.70 4.35
C PHE A 150 -2.36 -1.64 5.61
N ASN A 151 -3.32 -2.55 5.75
CA ASN A 151 -4.35 -2.46 6.77
C ASN A 151 -4.41 -3.72 7.63
N GLN A 152 -4.93 -3.58 8.84
CA GLN A 152 -5.21 -4.72 9.70
C GLN A 152 -6.58 -5.31 9.37
N GLU A 153 -6.69 -6.63 9.44
CA GLU A 153 -7.97 -7.30 9.36
C GLU A 153 -8.78 -7.12 10.65
N THR A 154 -10.10 -7.20 10.51
CA THR A 154 -11.05 -7.29 11.62
C THR A 154 -11.19 -8.75 12.07
N LYS A 155 -11.90 -8.97 13.18
CA LYS A 155 -12.24 -10.33 13.66
C LYS A 155 -13.04 -11.15 12.64
N THR A 156 -13.66 -10.51 11.65
CA THR A 156 -14.40 -11.17 10.57
C THR A 156 -13.59 -11.34 9.30
N HIS A 157 -12.25 -11.23 9.37
CA HIS A 157 -11.34 -11.37 8.22
C HIS A 157 -11.64 -10.41 7.06
N THR A 158 -12.08 -9.19 7.39
CA THR A 158 -12.28 -8.10 6.43
C THR A 158 -11.34 -6.93 6.75
N PRO A 159 -10.97 -6.08 5.79
CA PRO A 159 -10.16 -4.90 6.08
C PRO A 159 -10.92 -3.93 7.00
N LYS A 160 -10.20 -3.24 7.90
CA LYS A 160 -10.78 -2.11 8.65
C LYS A 160 -11.21 -0.98 7.70
N GLY A 161 -12.23 -0.20 8.10
CA GLY A 161 -12.85 0.85 7.28
C GLY A 161 -14.22 0.45 6.71
N GLY A 162 -14.60 -0.82 6.83
CA GLY A 162 -15.94 -1.30 6.52
C GLY A 162 -16.28 -1.35 5.03
N TYR A 163 -17.55 -1.61 4.73
CA TYR A 163 -18.03 -1.82 3.35
C TYR A 163 -17.82 -0.60 2.43
N PHE A 164 -18.00 0.61 2.97
CA PHE A 164 -17.82 1.85 2.19
C PHE A 164 -16.37 2.01 1.69
N HIS A 165 -15.40 1.70 2.54
CA HIS A 165 -13.99 1.66 2.16
C HIS A 165 -13.72 0.54 1.15
N ALA A 166 -14.14 -0.69 1.47
CA ALA A 166 -13.97 -1.84 0.59
C ALA A 166 -14.57 -1.62 -0.81
N SER A 167 -15.67 -0.87 -0.94
CA SER A 167 -16.24 -0.50 -2.24
C SER A 167 -15.38 0.51 -3.01
N SER A 168 -14.66 1.38 -2.32
CA SER A 168 -13.87 2.47 -2.89
C SER A 168 -12.49 2.03 -3.40
N VAL A 169 -11.93 0.96 -2.83
CA VAL A 169 -10.63 0.39 -3.25
C VAL A 169 -10.77 -0.34 -4.57
N HIS A 170 -9.82 -0.25 -5.50
CA HIS A 170 -9.90 -1.01 -6.75
C HIS A 170 -9.63 -2.50 -6.52
N ILE A 171 -8.56 -2.82 -5.78
CA ILE A 171 -8.08 -4.18 -5.55
C ILE A 171 -7.86 -4.42 -4.05
N LEU A 172 -8.44 -5.50 -3.53
CA LEU A 172 -8.21 -5.98 -2.17
C LEU A 172 -7.43 -7.29 -2.20
N ILE A 173 -6.35 -7.35 -1.43
CA ILE A 173 -5.46 -8.51 -1.32
C ILE A 173 -5.34 -8.89 0.15
N HIS A 174 -5.76 -10.10 0.48
CA HIS A 174 -5.57 -10.66 1.81
C HIS A 174 -4.18 -11.30 1.91
N LEU A 175 -3.47 -11.01 3.00
CA LEU A 175 -2.15 -11.54 3.28
C LEU A 175 -2.22 -12.55 4.42
N GLU A 176 -1.65 -13.72 4.17
CA GLU A 176 -1.58 -14.81 5.15
C GLU A 176 -0.16 -15.35 5.23
N THR A 177 0.31 -15.61 6.44
CA THR A 177 1.59 -16.26 6.67
C THR A 177 1.37 -17.73 7.00
N GLN A 178 1.88 -18.64 6.17
CA GLN A 178 1.90 -20.05 6.51
C GLN A 178 3.12 -20.35 7.37
N ARG A 179 2.90 -20.44 8.69
CA ARG A 179 3.93 -20.90 9.62
C ARG A 179 4.14 -22.40 9.44
N ARG A 180 5.38 -22.83 9.22
CA ARG A 180 5.71 -24.27 9.15
C ARG A 180 5.43 -24.93 10.50
N ARG A 181 4.32 -25.69 10.61
CA ARG A 181 4.00 -26.48 11.80
C ARG A 181 4.93 -27.69 11.89
N GLY A 182 5.92 -27.61 12.79
CA GLY A 182 6.54 -28.77 13.45
C GLY A 182 7.49 -29.63 12.62
N GLY A 183 8.76 -29.65 13.00
CA GLY A 183 9.70 -30.69 12.55
C GLY A 183 11.13 -30.25 12.81
N LYS A 184 11.82 -30.98 13.70
CA LYS A 184 13.25 -30.90 13.96
C LYS A 184 14.04 -30.88 12.63
N VAL A 185 14.32 -29.71 12.10
CA VAL A 185 15.30 -29.51 11.04
C VAL A 185 16.23 -28.43 11.58
N GLY A 186 17.51 -28.77 11.60
CA GLY A 186 18.54 -28.08 12.34
C GLY A 186 18.51 -26.57 12.17
N VAL A 187 19.00 -25.88 13.21
CA VAL A 187 19.37 -24.47 13.19
C VAL A 187 20.36 -24.25 12.05
N GLY A 188 19.80 -24.00 10.88
CA GLY A 188 20.48 -23.69 9.64
C GLY A 188 19.81 -22.44 9.09
N VAL A 189 20.62 -21.41 8.91
CA VAL A 189 20.27 -20.09 8.37
C VAL A 189 19.30 -20.23 7.18
N GLY A 190 18.03 -19.82 7.32
CA GLY A 190 17.15 -19.59 6.15
C GLY A 190 15.72 -20.17 6.12
N GLY A 191 15.18 -20.73 7.20
CA GLY A 191 13.77 -21.19 7.21
C GLY A 191 12.77 -20.05 7.43
N ARG A 192 12.41 -19.28 6.39
CA ARG A 192 11.39 -18.21 6.50
C ARG A 192 9.97 -18.75 6.32
N ASP A 193 9.02 -18.15 7.04
CA ASP A 193 7.60 -18.33 6.79
C ASP A 193 7.25 -17.82 5.38
N THR A 194 6.40 -18.56 4.66
CA THR A 194 5.93 -18.16 3.33
C THR A 194 4.74 -17.23 3.49
N VAL A 195 4.79 -16.06 2.86
CA VAL A 195 3.65 -15.14 2.78
C VAL A 195 2.88 -15.41 1.50
N TYR A 196 1.56 -15.54 1.63
CA TYR A 196 0.62 -15.68 0.54
C TYR A 196 -0.21 -14.41 0.39
N ALA A 197 -0.51 -14.06 -0.86
CA ALA A 197 -1.42 -12.99 -1.23
C ALA A 197 -2.62 -13.59 -1.97
N THR A 198 -3.82 -13.33 -1.46
CA THR A 198 -5.07 -13.81 -2.05
C THR A 198 -5.86 -12.61 -2.57
N LEU A 199 -6.15 -12.55 -3.87
CA LEU A 199 -7.03 -11.54 -4.43
C LEU A 199 -8.46 -11.75 -3.91
N THR A 200 -8.98 -10.81 -3.12
CA THR A 200 -10.36 -10.87 -2.59
C THR A 200 -11.31 -9.93 -3.34
N LYS A 201 -10.76 -8.93 -4.02
CA LYS A 201 -11.49 -8.06 -4.95
C LYS A 201 -10.58 -7.69 -6.11
N HIS A 202 -11.03 -7.87 -7.34
CA HIS A 202 -10.38 -7.36 -8.54
C HIS A 202 -11.40 -7.02 -9.64
N PRO A 203 -11.29 -5.89 -10.38
CA PRO A 203 -12.29 -5.52 -11.39
C PRO A 203 -12.36 -6.45 -12.60
N ALA A 204 -11.24 -7.08 -12.96
CA ALA A 204 -11.11 -7.89 -14.18
C ALA A 204 -10.56 -9.31 -13.99
N GLN A 205 -10.27 -9.74 -12.74
CA GLN A 205 -9.70 -11.06 -12.46
C GLN A 205 -10.63 -11.78 -11.47
N PRO A 206 -10.68 -13.13 -11.51
CA PRO A 206 -11.47 -13.87 -10.55
C PRO A 206 -10.97 -13.64 -9.13
N ASN A 207 -11.92 -13.51 -8.20
CA ASN A 207 -11.60 -13.52 -6.78
C ASN A 207 -11.03 -14.90 -6.37
N ASN A 208 -10.32 -14.93 -5.23
CA ASN A 208 -9.65 -16.08 -4.65
C ASN A 208 -8.47 -16.63 -5.45
N LYS A 209 -7.87 -15.81 -6.33
CA LYS A 209 -6.60 -16.15 -6.95
C LYS A 209 -5.46 -15.96 -5.94
N HIS A 210 -4.69 -17.02 -5.72
CA HIS A 210 -3.59 -17.06 -4.76
C HIS A 210 -2.24 -16.83 -5.42
N TYR A 211 -1.38 -16.07 -4.75
CA TYR A 211 -0.02 -15.76 -5.16
C TYR A 211 0.93 -16.07 -4.00
N THR A 212 2.04 -16.73 -4.30
CA THR A 212 3.15 -16.89 -3.36
C THR A 212 4.06 -15.66 -3.46
N LEU A 213 4.44 -15.09 -2.32
CA LEU A 213 5.34 -13.94 -2.25
C LEU A 213 6.75 -14.38 -1.84
N HIS A 214 7.72 -14.01 -2.65
CA HIS A 214 9.14 -14.28 -2.41
C HIS A 214 9.79 -13.05 -1.75
N LEU A 215 9.77 -13.03 -0.41
CA LEU A 215 10.31 -11.94 0.39
C LEU A 215 11.82 -12.13 0.64
N ASP A 216 12.62 -11.88 -0.38
CA ASP A 216 14.09 -11.92 -0.26
C ASP A 216 14.61 -10.66 0.45
N LYS A 217 14.79 -10.76 1.77
CA LYS A 217 15.42 -9.70 2.59
C LYS A 217 16.95 -9.59 2.38
N ASN A 218 17.51 -10.00 1.23
CA ASN A 218 18.97 -9.94 1.01
C ASN A 218 19.37 -8.95 -0.10
N PRO A 219 19.39 -7.64 0.21
CA PRO A 219 19.88 -6.60 -0.69
C PRO A 219 21.42 -6.52 -0.76
N GLN A 220 22.15 -7.38 -0.02
CA GLN A 220 23.63 -7.41 0.00
C GLN A 220 24.29 -7.68 -1.36
N TYR A 221 23.51 -8.03 -2.40
CA TYR A 221 24.04 -8.20 -3.75
C TYR A 221 23.94 -6.97 -4.67
N ASN A 222 23.43 -5.82 -4.20
CA ASN A 222 23.34 -4.60 -5.01
C ASN A 222 23.65 -3.32 -4.21
N ASN A 223 24.92 -3.08 -3.82
CA ASN A 223 25.66 -1.85 -4.18
C ASN A 223 27.10 -1.84 -3.58
N PRO A 224 28.17 -1.69 -4.39
CA PRO A 224 29.47 -1.25 -3.88
C PRO A 224 29.43 0.26 -3.59
N LYS A 225 29.89 0.66 -2.40
CA LYS A 225 30.10 2.06 -1.93
C LYS A 225 28.84 2.78 -1.42
N THR A 226 28.53 2.57 -0.14
CA THR A 226 27.68 3.47 0.64
C THR A 226 28.54 4.61 1.20
N PRO A 227 28.27 5.90 0.91
CA PRO A 227 28.81 7.00 1.69
C PRO A 227 28.06 7.07 3.03
N THR A 228 28.79 7.13 4.14
CA THR A 228 28.23 7.28 5.49
C THR A 228 27.83 8.73 5.77
N LEU A 229 26.83 8.91 6.65
CA LEU A 229 26.32 10.17 7.23
C LEU A 229 27.41 11.18 7.67
N LEU A 230 28.65 10.73 7.88
CA LEU A 230 29.80 11.57 8.21
C LEU A 230 30.18 12.56 7.10
N ASN A 231 29.88 12.25 5.83
CA ASN A 231 30.24 13.09 4.69
C ASN A 231 29.32 14.32 4.53
N TRP A 232 28.18 14.38 5.23
CA TRP A 232 27.22 15.50 5.15
C TRP A 232 27.35 16.52 6.29
N LEU A 233 28.17 16.23 7.31
CA LEU A 233 28.43 17.14 8.43
C LEU A 233 29.71 17.97 8.26
N GLN A 234 30.43 17.81 7.15
CA GLN A 234 31.54 18.70 6.86
C GLN A 234 30.99 20.03 6.33
N PRO A 235 31.39 21.18 6.92
CA PRO A 235 30.99 22.46 6.38
C PRO A 235 31.56 22.60 4.97
N THR A 236 30.71 22.93 4.01
CA THR A 236 31.12 23.35 2.68
C THR A 236 32.06 24.54 2.84
N GLN A 237 33.34 24.35 2.54
CA GLN A 237 34.26 25.47 2.39
C GLN A 237 33.76 26.30 1.21
N ALA A 238 33.64 27.62 1.45
CA ALA A 238 33.29 28.62 0.46
C ALA A 238 34.40 28.81 -0.58
#